data_AF-A0A9Q0UHC4-F1
#
_entry.id   AF-A0A9Q0UHC4-F1
#
_cell.length_a   1.000
_cell.length_b   1.000
_cell.length_c   1.000
_cell.angle_alpha   90.00
_cell.angle_beta   90.00
_cell.angle_gamma   90.00
#
_symmetry.space_group_name_H-M   'P 1'
#
loop_
_entity.id
_entity.type
_entity.pdbx_description
1 polymer ?
#
loop_
_entity_poly.entity_id
_entity_poly.type
_entity_poly.pdbx_seq_one_letter_code
_entity_poly.pdbx_strand_id
1 'polypeptide(L)'
;MRPATILHLTIIAVLITAATAQDPPTKYTNHTVGDNAGWFFNSTTNTTVANYSSWAASQTFNLGDYLIFRTSSNQTVIQTYNLTTFKNCSIDNSSDNDTIVYNGGNTVFDQALVIPVPLTIQGSNYFFSDANDGIQCLYGLAFEINVNRGLGLPPSLNQPPPPQYREPPGPDSASPPITIPAGGNDGFKNGLSVHVIAGAVLFALLAVNGGIGVEFF
;
A
#
# COMPACT_ATOMS: atom_id res chain seq x y z
N MET A 1 -4.77 -44.16 43.91
CA MET A 1 -4.77 -42.96 43.04
C MET A 1 -4.14 -43.37 41.71
N ARG A 2 -4.94 -43.40 40.64
CA ARG A 2 -4.58 -44.04 39.36
C ARG A 2 -3.57 -43.15 38.59
N PRO A 3 -2.45 -43.70 38.07
CA PRO A 3 -1.43 -42.95 37.35
C PRO A 3 -1.90 -42.34 36.01
N ALA A 4 -3.12 -42.64 35.57
CA ALA A 4 -3.68 -42.17 34.30
C ALA A 4 -4.05 -40.68 34.28
N THR A 5 -4.36 -40.05 35.42
CA THR A 5 -4.79 -38.64 35.47
C THR A 5 -3.64 -37.64 35.37
N ILE A 6 -2.43 -38.03 35.78
CA ILE A 6 -1.22 -37.18 35.73
C ILE A 6 -0.70 -37.06 34.29
N LEU A 7 -0.92 -38.08 33.45
CA LEU A 7 -0.52 -38.08 32.04
C LEU A 7 -1.35 -37.11 31.18
N HIS A 8 -2.61 -36.86 31.53
CA HIS A 8 -3.48 -35.96 30.76
C HIS A 8 -3.19 -34.48 31.03
N LEU A 9 -2.79 -34.13 32.25
CA LEU A 9 -2.46 -32.75 32.62
C LEU A 9 -1.12 -32.28 32.02
N THR A 10 -0.18 -33.20 31.77
CA THR A 10 1.10 -32.88 31.13
C THR A 10 0.95 -32.65 29.62
N ILE A 11 0.05 -33.37 28.94
CA ILE A 11 -0.22 -33.17 27.51
C ILE A 11 -0.90 -31.81 27.25
N ILE A 12 -1.77 -31.34 28.16
CA ILE A 12 -2.43 -30.02 28.03
C ILE A 12 -1.46 -28.87 28.31
N ALA A 13 -0.49 -29.04 29.22
CA ALA A 13 0.52 -28.01 29.50
C ALA A 13 1.56 -27.84 28.38
N VAL A 14 1.82 -28.90 27.60
CA VAL A 14 2.75 -28.86 26.44
C VAL A 14 2.12 -28.18 25.21
N LEU A 15 0.79 -28.03 25.15
CA LEU A 15 0.10 -27.39 24.02
C LEU A 15 0.08 -25.85 24.05
N ILE A 16 0.60 -25.20 25.10
CA ILE A 16 0.45 -23.73 25.29
C ILE A 16 1.75 -22.93 25.00
N THR A 17 2.86 -23.58 24.62
CA THR A 17 4.13 -22.87 24.36
C THR A 17 4.59 -22.98 22.91
N ALA A 18 3.81 -22.41 22.01
CA ALA A 18 4.29 -22.04 20.68
C ALA A 18 3.77 -20.66 20.29
N ALA A 19 3.92 -19.67 21.18
CA ALA A 19 4.03 -18.29 20.73
C ALA A 19 5.43 -18.14 20.13
N THR A 20 5.57 -18.53 18.86
CA THR A 20 6.77 -18.21 18.10
C THR A 20 6.86 -16.69 18.09
N ALA A 21 7.85 -16.13 18.78
CA ALA A 21 8.34 -14.81 18.46
C ALA A 21 8.85 -14.92 17.01
N GLN A 22 8.00 -14.59 16.05
CA GLN A 22 8.43 -14.43 14.67
C GLN A 22 9.35 -13.22 14.69
N ASP A 23 10.64 -13.46 14.48
CA ASP A 23 11.57 -12.38 14.18
C ASP A 23 10.93 -11.52 13.09
N PRO A 24 10.93 -10.18 13.23
CA PRO A 24 10.45 -9.32 12.16
C PRO A 24 11.18 -9.75 10.87
N PRO A 25 10.45 -9.97 9.77
CA PRO A 25 11.06 -10.54 8.58
C PRO A 25 12.31 -9.74 8.19
N THR A 26 13.35 -10.38 7.67
CA THR A 26 14.60 -9.63 7.37
C THR A 26 14.59 -9.06 5.95
N LYS A 27 13.55 -9.36 5.16
CA LYS A 27 13.38 -8.93 3.77
C LYS A 27 11.92 -9.02 3.33
N TYR A 28 11.52 -8.18 2.37
CA TYR A 28 10.28 -8.34 1.62
C TYR A 28 10.35 -9.53 0.64
N THR A 29 9.23 -10.22 0.47
CA THR A 29 9.10 -11.48 -0.26
C THR A 29 8.13 -11.37 -1.43
N ASN A 30 8.43 -12.08 -2.52
CA ASN A 30 7.51 -12.26 -3.64
C ASN A 30 6.86 -13.64 -3.53
N HIS A 31 5.54 -13.67 -3.33
CA HIS A 31 4.76 -14.90 -3.26
C HIS A 31 4.10 -15.15 -4.62
N THR A 32 4.45 -16.26 -5.28
CA THR A 32 3.80 -16.61 -6.55
C THR A 32 2.49 -17.32 -6.27
N VAL A 33 1.38 -16.73 -6.69
CA VAL A 33 0.03 -17.24 -6.41
C VAL A 33 -0.18 -18.58 -7.12
N GLY A 34 -0.52 -19.62 -6.35
CA GLY A 34 -0.68 -20.99 -6.88
C GLY A 34 0.63 -21.65 -7.32
N ASP A 35 1.78 -21.11 -6.88
CA ASP A 35 3.12 -21.63 -7.17
C ASP A 35 3.36 -21.83 -8.68
N ASN A 36 3.72 -23.05 -9.11
CA ASN A 36 3.95 -23.36 -10.51
C ASN A 36 2.65 -23.46 -11.34
N ALA A 37 1.50 -23.66 -10.69
CA ALA A 37 0.21 -23.75 -11.38
C ALA A 37 -0.30 -22.37 -11.83
N GLY A 38 -0.02 -21.31 -11.06
CA GLY A 38 -0.45 -19.94 -11.37
C GLY A 38 -1.90 -19.65 -10.99
N TRP A 39 -2.41 -18.53 -11.49
CA TRP A 39 -3.77 -18.03 -11.28
C TRP A 39 -4.65 -18.32 -12.49
N PHE A 40 -5.22 -19.51 -12.54
CA PHE A 40 -6.06 -19.94 -13.66
C PHE A 40 -7.33 -20.69 -13.23
N PHE A 41 -8.34 -20.57 -14.07
CA PHE A 41 -9.62 -21.26 -13.97
C PHE A 41 -9.90 -22.02 -15.26
N ASN A 42 -10.33 -23.28 -15.14
CA ASN A 42 -10.76 -24.10 -16.26
C ASN A 42 -12.28 -23.99 -16.40
N SER A 43 -12.73 -23.27 -17.42
CA SER A 43 -14.14 -23.06 -17.73
C SER A 43 -14.86 -24.30 -18.26
N THR A 44 -14.14 -25.32 -18.72
CA THR A 44 -14.74 -26.58 -19.18
C THR A 44 -15.11 -27.49 -17.99
N THR A 45 -14.28 -27.49 -16.94
CA THR A 45 -14.50 -28.32 -15.75
C THR A 45 -15.08 -27.55 -14.56
N ASN A 46 -15.17 -26.21 -14.65
CA ASN A 46 -15.52 -25.32 -13.55
C ASN A 46 -14.64 -25.52 -12.30
N THR A 47 -13.33 -25.61 -12.52
CA THR A 47 -12.36 -25.84 -11.43
C THR A 47 -11.14 -24.93 -11.57
N THR A 48 -10.54 -24.56 -10.45
CA THR A 48 -9.25 -23.89 -10.40
C THR A 48 -8.10 -24.88 -10.60
N VAL A 49 -6.94 -24.37 -11.07
CA VAL A 49 -5.72 -25.18 -11.22
C VAL A 49 -5.00 -25.45 -9.90
N ALA A 50 -5.32 -24.69 -8.85
CA ALA A 50 -4.77 -24.82 -7.51
C ALA A 50 -5.84 -24.53 -6.45
N ASN A 51 -5.63 -25.02 -5.24
CA ASN A 51 -6.43 -24.63 -4.08
C ASN A 51 -5.80 -23.37 -3.44
N TYR A 52 -6.29 -22.20 -3.82
CA TYR A 52 -5.66 -20.94 -3.40
C TYR A 52 -5.79 -20.65 -1.91
N SER A 53 -6.85 -21.13 -1.25
CA SER A 53 -6.97 -21.04 0.22
C SER A 53 -5.89 -21.86 0.93
N SER A 54 -5.62 -23.08 0.44
CA SER A 54 -4.55 -23.93 0.99
C SER A 54 -3.17 -23.34 0.72
N TRP A 55 -2.95 -22.80 -0.49
CA TRP A 55 -1.74 -22.07 -0.83
C TRP A 55 -1.54 -20.87 0.11
N ALA A 56 -2.56 -20.02 0.28
CA ALA A 56 -2.50 -18.86 1.16
C ALA A 56 -2.19 -19.25 2.62
N ALA A 57 -2.84 -20.30 3.13
CA ALA A 57 -2.62 -20.80 4.49
C ALA A 57 -1.20 -21.35 4.73
N SER A 58 -0.47 -21.71 3.67
CA SER A 58 0.92 -22.20 3.76
C SER A 58 1.96 -21.08 3.83
N GLN A 59 1.55 -19.83 3.71
CA GLN A 59 2.43 -18.67 3.56
C GLN A 59 2.27 -17.70 4.74
N THR A 60 3.25 -16.82 4.91
CA THR A 60 3.17 -15.66 5.81
C THR A 60 3.35 -14.41 4.99
N PHE A 61 2.38 -13.49 5.07
CA PHE A 61 2.38 -12.26 4.30
C PHE A 61 2.64 -11.07 5.22
N ASN A 62 3.48 -10.14 4.78
CA ASN A 62 3.84 -8.95 5.52
C ASN A 62 3.68 -7.71 4.64
N LEU A 63 3.44 -6.56 5.25
CA LEU A 63 3.39 -5.30 4.53
C LEU A 63 4.72 -5.07 3.78
N GLY A 64 4.63 -4.75 2.49
CA GLY A 64 5.75 -4.57 1.57
C GLY A 64 6.10 -5.82 0.74
N ASP A 65 5.55 -6.98 1.08
CA ASP A 65 5.61 -8.17 0.22
C ASP A 65 4.79 -7.96 -1.07
N TYR A 66 5.03 -8.79 -2.07
CA TYR A 66 4.28 -8.80 -3.33
C TYR A 66 3.62 -10.15 -3.57
N LEU A 67 2.41 -10.12 -4.09
CA LEU A 67 1.80 -11.28 -4.74
C LEU A 67 2.08 -11.21 -6.24
N ILE A 68 2.57 -12.30 -6.81
CA ILE A 68 2.86 -12.41 -8.24
C ILE A 68 1.84 -13.34 -8.87
N PHE A 69 0.90 -12.76 -9.62
CA PHE A 69 -0.11 -13.49 -10.35
C PHE A 69 0.41 -13.80 -11.75
N ARG A 70 0.59 -15.10 -12.06
CA ARG A 70 0.85 -15.59 -13.42
C ARG A 70 -0.49 -16.07 -13.98
N THR A 71 -1.02 -15.35 -14.96
CA THR A 71 -2.43 -15.48 -15.40
C THR A 71 -2.55 -15.24 -16.90
N SER A 72 -3.77 -15.28 -17.45
CA SER A 72 -4.09 -14.68 -18.75
C SER A 72 -5.16 -13.60 -18.62
N SER A 73 -5.46 -12.90 -19.72
CA SER A 73 -6.53 -11.91 -19.82
C SER A 73 -7.95 -12.46 -19.65
N ASN A 74 -8.11 -13.78 -19.53
CA ASN A 74 -9.41 -14.41 -19.24
C ASN A 74 -9.77 -14.40 -17.75
N GLN A 75 -8.81 -14.11 -16.89
CA GLN A 75 -9.03 -13.94 -15.46
C GLN A 75 -8.74 -12.50 -15.08
N THR A 76 -9.50 -11.99 -14.12
CA THR A 76 -9.22 -10.74 -13.45
C THR A 76 -8.47 -10.98 -12.14
N VAL A 77 -7.74 -9.96 -11.70
CA VAL A 77 -7.10 -9.93 -10.39
C VAL A 77 -7.66 -8.72 -9.66
N ILE A 78 -8.63 -8.97 -8.77
CA ILE A 78 -9.22 -7.94 -7.93
C ILE A 78 -8.66 -8.11 -6.53
N GLN A 79 -8.27 -7.00 -5.93
CA GLN A 79 -8.01 -6.89 -4.49
C GLN A 79 -9.13 -6.06 -3.88
N THR A 80 -9.72 -6.54 -2.79
CA THR A 80 -10.61 -5.74 -1.97
C THR A 80 -10.28 -5.90 -0.49
N TYR A 81 -10.54 -4.87 0.29
CA TYR A 81 -10.49 -4.92 1.76
C TYR A 81 -11.88 -5.14 2.37
N ASN A 82 -12.91 -5.26 1.53
CA ASN A 82 -14.29 -5.42 1.93
C ASN A 82 -14.75 -6.88 1.79
N LEU A 83 -15.05 -7.52 2.93
CA LEU A 83 -15.47 -8.92 2.95
C LEU A 83 -16.79 -9.16 2.20
N THR A 84 -17.69 -8.17 2.17
CA THR A 84 -18.97 -8.29 1.45
C THR A 84 -18.75 -8.30 -0.05
N THR A 85 -17.92 -7.39 -0.57
CA THR A 85 -17.51 -7.38 -1.99
C THR A 85 -16.91 -8.72 -2.40
N PHE A 86 -15.97 -9.24 -1.60
CA PHE A 86 -15.36 -10.54 -1.83
C PHE A 86 -16.37 -11.69 -1.86
N LYS A 87 -17.24 -11.78 -0.84
CA LYS A 87 -18.24 -12.86 -0.74
C LYS A 87 -19.28 -12.83 -1.85
N ASN A 88 -19.59 -11.65 -2.37
CA ASN A 88 -20.53 -11.48 -3.47
C ASN A 88 -19.88 -11.78 -4.83
N CYS A 89 -18.55 -11.94 -4.91
CA CYS A 89 -17.81 -12.13 -6.15
C CYS A 89 -18.12 -11.07 -7.22
N SER A 90 -18.44 -9.84 -6.81
CA SER A 90 -18.82 -8.74 -7.70
C SER A 90 -18.30 -7.42 -7.14
N ILE A 91 -17.86 -6.54 -8.04
CA ILE A 91 -17.39 -5.19 -7.74
C ILE A 91 -18.45 -4.11 -8.02
N ASP A 92 -19.66 -4.47 -8.45
CA ASP A 92 -20.70 -3.52 -8.90
C ASP A 92 -21.10 -2.49 -7.82
N ASN A 93 -20.99 -2.89 -6.55
CA ASN A 93 -21.30 -2.05 -5.39
C ASN A 93 -20.04 -1.77 -4.54
N SER A 94 -18.86 -1.96 -5.12
CA SER A 94 -17.60 -1.68 -4.44
C SER A 94 -17.25 -0.19 -4.51
N SER A 95 -16.30 0.24 -3.68
CA SER A 95 -15.81 1.60 -3.68
C SER A 95 -14.35 1.64 -4.13
N ASP A 96 -13.99 2.65 -4.91
CA ASP A 96 -12.62 2.80 -5.45
C ASP A 96 -11.55 2.93 -4.35
N ASN A 97 -11.95 3.26 -3.12
CA ASN A 97 -11.03 3.37 -1.99
C ASN A 97 -10.68 2.02 -1.34
N ASP A 98 -11.52 0.99 -1.54
CA ASP A 98 -11.36 -0.31 -0.89
C ASP A 98 -11.17 -1.47 -1.87
N THR A 99 -11.36 -1.23 -3.17
CA THR A 99 -11.33 -2.23 -4.23
C THR A 99 -10.49 -1.76 -5.41
N ILE A 100 -9.55 -2.59 -5.84
CA ILE A 100 -8.58 -2.30 -6.89
C ILE A 100 -8.66 -3.42 -7.92
N VAL A 101 -8.88 -3.05 -9.19
CA VAL A 101 -8.81 -3.96 -10.32
C VAL A 101 -7.43 -3.87 -10.94
N TYR A 102 -6.65 -4.94 -10.86
CA TYR A 102 -5.36 -5.01 -11.54
C TYR A 102 -5.56 -5.45 -12.98
N ASN A 103 -4.91 -4.71 -13.90
CA ASN A 103 -4.93 -4.99 -15.32
C ASN A 103 -6.34 -4.98 -15.97
N GLY A 104 -7.24 -4.13 -15.44
CA GLY A 104 -8.54 -3.87 -16.07
C GLY A 104 -8.37 -3.27 -17.48
N GLY A 105 -9.24 -3.68 -18.41
CA GLY A 105 -9.31 -3.09 -19.76
C GLY A 105 -8.47 -3.78 -20.85
N ASN A 106 -7.89 -4.96 -20.59
CA ASN A 106 -7.28 -5.76 -21.65
C ASN A 106 -8.36 -6.38 -22.55
N THR A 107 -8.32 -6.08 -23.84
CA THR A 107 -9.29 -6.58 -24.85
C THR A 107 -8.76 -7.77 -25.65
N VAL A 108 -7.48 -8.12 -25.50
CA VAL A 108 -6.88 -9.25 -26.19
C VAL A 108 -7.21 -10.52 -25.43
N PHE A 109 -7.86 -11.46 -26.09
CA PHE A 109 -8.20 -12.76 -25.50
C PHE A 109 -6.96 -13.65 -25.32
N ASP A 110 -6.92 -14.47 -24.28
CA ASP A 110 -5.84 -15.44 -24.00
C ASP A 110 -4.42 -14.87 -23.91
N GLN A 111 -4.26 -13.57 -23.67
CA GLN A 111 -2.94 -12.98 -23.53
C GLN A 111 -2.33 -13.39 -22.18
N ALA A 112 -1.12 -13.97 -22.21
CA ALA A 112 -0.38 -14.29 -20.99
C ALA A 112 0.07 -13.00 -20.26
N LEU A 113 -0.10 -12.98 -18.94
CA LEU A 113 0.15 -11.82 -18.09
C LEU A 113 0.90 -12.22 -16.81
N VAL A 114 1.70 -11.30 -16.30
CA VAL A 114 2.30 -11.36 -14.97
C VAL A 114 1.95 -10.07 -14.25
N ILE A 115 1.15 -10.16 -13.19
CA ILE A 115 0.62 -9.01 -12.45
C ILE A 115 1.23 -9.03 -11.05
N PRO A 116 2.15 -8.10 -10.72
CA PRO A 116 2.65 -7.90 -9.38
C PRO A 116 1.69 -7.02 -8.57
N VAL A 117 1.25 -7.51 -7.41
CA VAL A 117 0.35 -6.80 -6.50
C VAL A 117 1.07 -6.53 -5.17
N PRO A 118 1.33 -5.27 -4.81
CA PRO A 118 1.97 -4.94 -3.54
C PRO A 118 1.01 -5.08 -2.36
N LEU A 119 1.48 -5.62 -1.24
CA LEU A 119 0.72 -5.70 0.01
C LEU A 119 0.97 -4.44 0.85
N THR A 120 0.07 -3.48 0.78
CA THR A 120 0.26 -2.13 1.35
C THR A 120 -0.57 -1.87 2.61
N ILE A 121 -1.58 -2.69 2.88
CA ILE A 121 -2.49 -2.55 4.03
C ILE A 121 -2.42 -3.80 4.90
N GLN A 122 -2.22 -3.61 6.21
CA GLN A 122 -2.23 -4.68 7.20
C GLN A 122 -3.65 -5.22 7.43
N GLY A 123 -3.74 -6.48 7.86
CA GLY A 123 -5.00 -7.18 8.13
C GLY A 123 -5.51 -7.96 6.92
N SER A 124 -6.81 -8.29 6.94
CA SER A 124 -7.44 -9.08 5.88
C SER A 124 -7.40 -8.36 4.54
N ASN A 125 -6.86 -9.04 3.54
CA ASN A 125 -6.87 -8.66 2.14
C ASN A 125 -7.53 -9.80 1.36
N TYR A 126 -8.48 -9.48 0.50
CA TYR A 126 -9.25 -10.47 -0.26
C TYR A 126 -8.92 -10.35 -1.75
N PHE A 127 -8.70 -11.48 -2.40
CA PHE A 127 -8.34 -11.55 -3.80
C PHE A 127 -9.28 -12.48 -4.55
N PHE A 128 -9.81 -12.05 -5.68
CA PHE A 128 -10.70 -12.88 -6.49
C PHE A 128 -10.72 -12.43 -7.95
N SER A 129 -11.35 -13.25 -8.80
CA SER A 129 -11.71 -12.87 -10.16
C SER A 129 -13.21 -12.68 -10.30
N ASP A 130 -13.64 -11.51 -10.78
CA ASP A 130 -15.01 -11.20 -11.18
C ASP A 130 -15.32 -11.60 -12.64
N ALA A 131 -14.37 -12.22 -13.35
CA ALA A 131 -14.57 -12.67 -14.72
C ALA A 131 -15.73 -13.67 -14.81
N ASN A 132 -16.44 -13.64 -15.94
CA ASN A 132 -17.67 -14.40 -16.15
C ASN A 132 -18.74 -14.12 -15.08
N ASP A 133 -19.00 -12.84 -14.80
CA ASP A 133 -19.98 -12.40 -13.80
C ASP A 133 -19.75 -13.03 -12.42
N GLY A 134 -18.48 -13.10 -12.00
CA GLY A 134 -18.08 -13.66 -10.71
C GLY A 134 -18.04 -15.19 -10.63
N ILE A 135 -18.41 -15.92 -11.68
CA ILE A 135 -18.44 -17.39 -11.68
C ILE A 135 -17.07 -17.97 -11.31
N GLN A 136 -15.97 -17.42 -11.82
CA GLN A 136 -14.64 -17.96 -11.50
C GLN A 136 -14.35 -17.87 -9.99
N CYS A 137 -14.70 -16.75 -9.35
CA CYS A 137 -14.62 -16.58 -7.89
C CYS A 137 -15.51 -17.56 -7.12
N LEU A 138 -16.76 -17.74 -7.54
CA LEU A 138 -17.71 -18.67 -6.91
C LEU A 138 -17.23 -20.12 -6.92
N TYR A 139 -16.44 -20.50 -7.94
CA TYR A 139 -15.82 -21.82 -8.06
C TYR A 139 -14.37 -21.87 -7.55
N GLY A 140 -13.98 -20.90 -6.73
CA GLY A 140 -12.76 -20.96 -5.93
C GLY A 140 -11.55 -20.22 -6.50
N LEU A 141 -11.68 -19.46 -7.60
CA LEU A 141 -10.64 -18.53 -8.07
C LEU A 141 -10.65 -17.28 -7.18
N ALA A 142 -10.42 -17.52 -5.88
CA ALA A 142 -10.59 -16.58 -4.79
C ALA A 142 -9.78 -17.06 -3.58
N PHE A 143 -9.20 -16.13 -2.82
CA PHE A 143 -8.57 -16.42 -1.53
C PHE A 143 -8.49 -15.17 -0.65
N GLU A 144 -8.34 -15.40 0.65
CA GLU A 144 -8.05 -14.38 1.65
C GLU A 144 -6.62 -14.57 2.15
N ILE A 145 -5.95 -13.48 2.47
CA ILE A 145 -4.72 -13.47 3.26
C ILE A 145 -4.86 -12.50 4.44
N ASN A 146 -4.07 -12.74 5.49
CA ASN A 146 -3.86 -11.77 6.55
C ASN A 146 -2.46 -11.18 6.43
N VAL A 147 -2.38 -9.87 6.19
CA VAL A 147 -1.10 -9.15 6.04
C VAL A 147 -0.63 -8.66 7.40
N ASN A 148 0.50 -9.18 7.85
CA ASN A 148 1.11 -8.79 9.10
C ASN A 148 1.85 -7.46 8.98
N ARG A 149 2.25 -6.92 10.13
CA ARG A 149 3.14 -5.76 10.18
C ARG A 149 4.43 -6.10 9.43
N GLY A 150 4.74 -5.30 8.42
CA GLY A 150 6.00 -5.37 7.69
C GLY A 150 7.17 -4.83 8.48
N LEU A 151 8.31 -4.72 7.80
CA LEU A 151 9.59 -4.39 8.44
C LEU A 151 9.70 -2.92 8.85
N GLY A 152 8.82 -2.09 8.27
CA GLY A 152 9.00 -0.66 8.26
C GLY A 152 10.19 -0.26 7.37
N LEU A 153 10.52 1.03 7.40
CA LEU A 153 11.70 1.54 6.71
C LEU A 153 12.97 0.97 7.35
N PRO A 154 14.02 0.68 6.57
CA PRO A 154 15.30 0.27 7.13
C PRO A 154 15.82 1.34 8.10
N PRO A 155 16.50 0.96 9.21
CA PRO A 155 16.99 1.91 10.21
C PRO A 155 17.85 3.05 9.65
N SER A 156 18.52 2.84 8.51
CA SER A 156 19.30 3.86 7.81
C SER A 156 18.48 5.08 7.36
N LEU A 157 17.18 4.94 7.17
CA LEU A 157 16.28 6.04 6.80
C LEU A 157 15.68 6.76 8.01
N ASN A 158 15.91 6.26 9.24
CA ASN A 158 15.56 6.98 10.47
C ASN A 158 16.61 8.06 10.82
N GLN A 159 17.66 8.21 10.03
CA GLN A 159 18.69 9.23 10.23
C GLN A 159 18.38 10.47 9.37
N PRO A 160 18.60 11.70 9.88
CA PRO A 160 18.49 12.91 9.09
C PRO A 160 19.34 12.82 7.83
N PRO A 161 18.91 13.44 6.70
CA PRO A 161 19.73 13.50 5.49
C PRO A 161 21.14 13.98 5.84
N PRO A 162 22.20 13.39 5.25
CA PRO A 162 23.55 13.91 5.43
C PRO A 162 23.57 15.42 5.14
N PRO A 163 24.34 16.22 5.90
CA PRO A 163 24.56 17.61 5.55
C PRO A 163 25.02 17.70 4.10
N GLN A 164 24.54 18.70 3.36
CA GLN A 164 25.01 18.90 1.98
C GLN A 164 26.54 18.96 1.98
N TYR A 165 27.15 18.16 1.11
CA TYR A 165 28.59 18.15 0.95
C TYR A 165 29.06 19.56 0.60
N ARG A 166 29.81 20.19 1.50
CA ARG A 166 30.64 21.33 1.16
C ARG A 166 32.05 20.81 0.93
N GLU A 167 32.56 21.11 -0.25
CA GLU A 167 33.97 20.90 -0.55
C GLU A 167 34.82 21.70 0.46
N PRO A 168 35.84 21.10 1.08
CA PRO A 168 36.74 21.82 1.97
C PRO A 168 37.38 23.00 1.24
N PRO A 169 37.62 24.14 1.91
CA PRO A 169 38.37 25.23 1.32
C PRO A 169 39.72 24.71 0.82
N GLY A 170 39.94 24.79 -0.50
CA GLY A 170 41.24 24.49 -1.09
C GLY A 170 42.31 25.47 -0.60
N PRO A 171 43.60 25.11 -0.73
CA PRO A 171 44.74 25.93 -0.27
C PRO A 171 44.86 27.32 -0.93
N ASP A 172 43.98 27.67 -1.86
CA ASP A 172 44.09 28.87 -2.69
C ASP A 172 43.23 30.05 -2.18
N SER A 173 42.56 29.92 -1.02
CA SER A 173 41.70 30.97 -0.46
C SER A 173 42.43 32.01 0.43
N ALA A 174 43.75 32.12 0.33
CA ALA A 174 44.52 33.19 0.96
C ALA A 174 44.58 34.43 0.04
N SER A 175 43.50 35.22 0.02
CA SER A 175 43.61 36.61 -0.47
C SER A 175 44.40 37.43 0.56
N PRO A 176 45.39 38.24 0.14
CA PRO A 176 46.22 39.01 1.07
C PRO A 176 45.39 40.10 1.78
N PRO A 177 45.84 40.57 2.96
CA PRO A 177 45.14 41.62 3.69
C PRO A 177 45.26 42.95 2.93
N ILE A 178 44.14 43.52 2.49
CA ILE A 178 44.09 44.93 2.08
C ILE A 178 44.04 45.78 3.34
N THR A 179 45.14 46.47 3.61
CA THR A 179 45.22 47.60 4.55
C THR A 179 44.94 48.88 3.78
N ILE A 180 44.05 49.75 4.26
CA ILE A 180 44.04 51.21 4.03
C ILE A 180 43.10 51.86 5.08
N PRO A 181 43.38 53.10 5.51
CA PRO A 181 43.23 53.56 6.89
C PRO A 181 41.94 54.34 7.20
N ALA A 182 41.74 54.55 8.51
CA ALA A 182 40.70 55.39 9.09
C ALA A 182 40.88 56.88 8.79
N GLY A 183 39.76 57.59 8.57
CA GLY A 183 39.67 59.03 8.81
C GLY A 183 38.56 59.76 8.04
N GLY A 184 37.59 60.34 8.77
CA GLY A 184 36.92 61.59 8.37
C GLY A 184 35.39 61.55 8.28
N ASN A 185 34.75 62.35 9.15
CA ASN A 185 33.31 62.50 9.35
C ASN A 185 32.59 63.34 8.28
N ASP A 186 31.25 63.31 8.38
CA ASP A 186 30.20 64.26 7.92
C ASP A 186 29.22 63.54 6.98
N GLY A 187 27.93 63.35 7.24
CA GLY A 187 26.99 64.01 8.14
C GLY A 187 25.80 64.52 7.32
N PHE A 188 24.72 63.74 7.14
CA PHE A 188 23.40 64.30 6.79
C PHE A 188 22.21 63.38 7.14
N LYS A 189 21.60 63.74 8.27
CA LYS A 189 20.16 63.72 8.66
C LYS A 189 19.14 63.13 7.66
N ASN A 190 18.29 62.21 8.13
CA ASN A 190 16.85 62.45 8.42
C ASN A 190 16.05 61.14 8.65
N GLY A 191 15.39 61.04 9.81
CA GLY A 191 13.92 60.94 9.88
C GLY A 191 13.19 59.60 9.67
N LEU A 192 12.94 58.90 10.78
CA LEU A 192 11.62 58.53 11.34
C LEU A 192 10.65 57.53 10.62
N SER A 193 10.48 56.40 11.31
CA SER A 193 9.24 55.68 11.73
C SER A 193 8.33 54.89 10.77
N VAL A 194 8.24 53.60 11.13
CA VAL A 194 7.13 52.62 11.14
C VAL A 194 5.72 53.19 10.91
N HIS A 195 4.94 52.54 10.03
CA HIS A 195 3.48 52.40 10.16
C HIS A 195 3.00 51.03 9.64
N VAL A 196 2.29 50.33 10.52
CA VAL A 196 1.48 49.13 10.29
C VAL A 196 0.18 49.54 9.58
N ILE A 197 -0.25 48.82 8.55
CA ILE A 197 -1.65 48.89 8.09
C ILE A 197 -2.17 47.48 7.79
N ALA A 198 -3.06 47.03 8.66
CA ALA A 198 -3.99 45.93 8.44
C ALA A 198 -5.16 46.42 7.57
N GLY A 199 -5.63 45.59 6.64
CA GLY A 199 -6.80 45.88 5.81
C GLY A 199 -7.63 44.63 5.58
N ALA A 200 -8.68 44.47 6.38
CA ALA A 200 -9.75 43.49 6.19
C ALA A 200 -10.66 43.93 5.03
N VAL A 201 -11.13 42.99 4.21
CA VAL A 201 -12.28 43.22 3.31
C VAL A 201 -13.27 42.08 3.46
N LEU A 202 -14.51 42.49 3.73
CA LEU A 202 -15.67 41.76 4.19
C LEU A 202 -16.56 41.31 3.01
N PHE A 203 -17.24 40.18 3.24
CA PHE A 203 -18.36 39.53 2.54
C PHE A 203 -19.25 40.35 1.60
N ALA A 204 -19.67 39.71 0.50
CA ALA A 204 -21.03 39.83 -0.03
C ALA A 204 -21.53 38.48 -0.58
N LEU A 205 -22.50 37.89 0.12
CA LEU A 205 -23.38 36.82 -0.34
C LEU A 205 -24.46 37.40 -1.25
N LEU A 206 -24.74 36.76 -2.38
CA LEU A 206 -26.03 36.84 -3.05
C LEU A 206 -26.49 35.43 -3.40
N ALA A 207 -27.55 34.99 -2.71
CA ALA A 207 -28.40 33.90 -3.13
C ALA A 207 -29.61 34.49 -3.88
N VAL A 208 -29.90 33.99 -5.09
CA VAL A 208 -31.26 34.01 -5.67
C VAL A 208 -31.47 32.73 -6.49
N ASN A 209 -32.25 31.84 -5.88
CA ASN A 209 -33.37 31.04 -6.39
C ASN A 209 -33.37 30.41 -7.79
N GLY A 210 -33.79 29.14 -7.78
CA GLY A 210 -35.07 28.77 -8.38
C GLY A 210 -34.98 28.16 -9.78
N GLY A 211 -35.14 26.84 -9.84
CA GLY A 211 -35.07 26.09 -11.08
C GLY A 211 -36.27 26.28 -12.01
N ILE A 212 -36.12 25.75 -13.22
CA ILE A 212 -37.15 25.12 -14.05
C ILE A 212 -36.40 24.42 -15.20
N GLY A 213 -36.78 23.18 -15.48
CA GLY A 213 -36.20 22.39 -16.56
C GLY A 213 -36.63 22.87 -17.94
N VAL A 214 -35.92 22.38 -18.95
CA VAL A 214 -36.41 22.17 -20.32
C VAL A 214 -35.50 21.14 -21.00
N GLU A 215 -36.15 20.16 -21.63
CA GLU A 215 -35.58 19.14 -22.52
C GLU A 215 -35.07 19.72 -23.86
N PHE A 216 -34.68 18.78 -24.74
CA PHE A 216 -34.31 18.81 -26.17
C PHE A 216 -32.77 18.78 -26.35
N PHE A 217 -32.15 17.74 -26.92
CA PHE A 217 -32.55 16.79 -27.97
C PHE A 217 -31.95 15.39 -27.74
#